data_AF-A0AA39T7M0-F1
#
_entry.id   AF-A0AA39T7M0-F1
#
_cell.length_a   1.000
_cell.length_b   1.000
_cell.length_c   1.000
_cell.angle_alpha   90.00
_cell.angle_beta   90.00
_cell.angle_gamma   90.00
#
_symmetry.space_group_name_H-M   'P 1'
#
loop_
_entity.id
_entity.type
_entity.pdbx_description
1 polymer ?
#
loop_
_entity_poly.entity_id
_entity_poly.type
_entity_poly.pdbx_seq_one_letter_code
_entity_poly.pdbx_strand_id
1 'polypeptide(L)'
;MEPLTCSVSDLAPLFGVTAANDTSSAARATYLCSRFSTISNSLSDTSYAVNNTYLPFSAYLVFAMQLGFAMLGAGSVRAKNTMNIMLTNVLDADAGALSYYLFGFAFAFCSPSNGFIGHHFFGLKSVPSPDIDYSFFLNQWAFAIAAAVSHWFWSGDGWASPTRPDNLLFGSGVIDFAGFGVVHMVGGMAGLWGALIEGPRIGRFDHMGRSVVLRGHSVSLVVLGHWNVIDVCNGLLGGFAAITSGCSVVEPWTAIVCGVDLTRHGGFAYVYHEEDDPSQKPTFMMRRVEPTNESTTPDYQNSPTTNI
;
A
#
# COMPACT_ATOMS: atom_id res chain seq x y z
N MET A 1 11.23 -23.31 2.77
CA MET A 1 12.61 -23.83 2.90
C MET A 1 12.45 -25.30 3.24
N GLU A 2 12.80 -26.23 2.34
CA GLU A 2 12.76 -27.65 2.72
C GLU A 2 13.73 -27.89 3.88
N PRO A 3 13.34 -28.67 4.90
CA PRO A 3 14.26 -29.01 5.97
C PRO A 3 15.45 -29.75 5.38
N LEU A 4 16.67 -29.29 5.69
CA LEU A 4 17.90 -30.01 5.38
C LEU A 4 17.90 -31.32 6.18
N THR A 5 17.38 -32.39 5.59
CA THR A 5 17.34 -33.71 6.21
C THR A 5 18.64 -34.45 5.92
N CYS A 6 19.34 -34.88 6.97
CA CYS A 6 20.50 -35.76 6.86
C CYS A 6 20.06 -37.20 7.07
N SER A 7 20.22 -38.05 6.05
CA SER A 7 20.02 -39.49 6.20
C SER A 7 21.34 -40.24 6.32
N VAL A 8 21.36 -41.24 7.20
CA VAL A 8 22.52 -42.14 7.38
C VAL A 8 22.83 -42.92 6.10
N SER A 9 21.81 -43.22 5.27
CA SER A 9 21.97 -43.87 3.97
C SER A 9 22.79 -43.04 2.99
N ASP A 10 22.68 -41.72 3.06
CA ASP A 10 23.26 -40.81 2.07
C ASP A 10 24.75 -40.59 2.35
N LEU A 11 25.18 -40.77 3.60
CA LEU A 11 26.58 -40.73 4.00
C LEU A 11 27.28 -42.10 3.92
N ALA A 12 26.54 -43.20 3.76
CA ALA A 12 27.10 -44.54 3.69
C ALA A 12 28.19 -44.73 2.60
N PRO A 13 28.06 -44.16 1.39
CA PRO A 13 29.10 -44.25 0.36
C PRO A 13 30.41 -43.52 0.76
N LEU A 14 30.31 -42.46 1.57
CA LEU A 14 31.44 -41.61 1.96
C LEU A 14 32.34 -42.29 3.02
N PHE A 15 31.77 -43.19 3.82
CA PHE A 15 32.50 -43.95 4.84
C PHE A 15 33.00 -45.32 4.37
N GLY A 16 32.88 -45.63 3.07
CA GLY A 16 33.35 -46.89 2.50
C GLY A 16 32.55 -48.11 2.99
N VAL A 17 31.28 -47.92 3.37
CA VAL A 17 30.42 -49.00 3.88
C VAL A 17 30.12 -49.97 2.75
N THR A 18 30.92 -51.04 2.65
CA THR A 18 30.75 -52.13 1.68
C THR A 18 30.17 -53.39 2.31
N ALA A 19 30.00 -53.43 3.64
CA ALA A 19 29.43 -54.56 4.35
C ALA A 19 28.47 -54.13 5.46
N ALA A 20 27.38 -54.88 5.61
CA ALA A 20 26.26 -54.65 6.53
C ALA A 20 26.59 -54.72 8.04
N ASN A 21 27.86 -54.76 8.45
CA ASN A 21 28.29 -55.01 9.83
C ASN A 21 29.30 -54.01 10.42
N ASP A 22 29.60 -52.88 9.75
CA ASP A 22 30.42 -51.83 10.36
C ASP A 22 29.59 -50.93 11.29
N THR A 23 29.42 -51.37 12.53
CA THR A 23 28.82 -50.57 13.61
C THR A 23 29.56 -49.25 13.83
N SER A 24 30.85 -49.20 13.50
CA SER A 24 31.70 -48.00 13.65
C SER A 24 31.44 -46.92 12.60
N SER A 25 31.12 -47.29 11.36
CA SER A 25 30.84 -46.33 10.27
C SER A 25 29.42 -45.77 10.39
N ALA A 26 28.45 -46.61 10.77
CA ALA A 26 27.09 -46.20 11.10
C ALA A 26 27.04 -45.23 12.30
N ALA A 27 27.88 -45.45 13.31
CA ALA A 27 28.00 -44.54 14.46
C ALA A 27 28.57 -43.17 14.06
N ARG A 28 29.58 -43.13 13.16
CA ARG A 28 30.14 -41.87 12.62
C ARG A 28 29.13 -41.10 11.78
N ALA A 29 28.37 -41.79 10.92
CA ALA A 29 27.31 -41.18 10.11
C ALA A 29 26.18 -40.62 10.99
N THR A 30 25.75 -41.36 12.01
CA THR A 30 24.75 -40.88 12.99
C THR A 30 25.25 -39.66 13.77
N TYR A 31 26.52 -39.66 14.19
CA TYR A 31 27.13 -38.51 14.85
C TYR A 31 27.15 -37.28 13.94
N LEU A 32 27.52 -37.42 12.67
CA LEU A 32 27.54 -36.29 11.73
C LEU A 32 26.13 -35.78 11.43
N CYS A 33 25.15 -36.66 11.22
CA CYS A 33 23.77 -36.23 11.05
C CYS A 33 23.20 -35.54 12.29
N SER A 34 23.60 -35.93 13.50
CA SER A 34 23.18 -35.20 14.71
C SER A 34 23.79 -33.80 14.78
N ARG A 35 25.06 -33.63 14.36
CA ARG A 35 25.70 -32.32 14.24
C ARG A 35 25.03 -31.45 13.16
N PHE A 36 24.73 -32.02 11.99
CA PHE A 36 24.03 -31.30 10.93
C PHE A 36 22.60 -30.92 11.33
N SER A 37 21.86 -31.82 12.00
CA SER A 37 20.55 -31.50 12.56
C SER A 37 20.64 -30.38 13.60
N THR A 38 21.64 -30.41 14.47
CA THR A 38 21.86 -29.33 15.46
C THR A 38 22.10 -27.98 14.77
N ILE A 39 22.94 -27.96 13.73
CA ILE A 39 23.23 -26.73 12.95
C ILE A 39 21.99 -26.28 12.18
N SER A 40 21.26 -27.20 11.55
CA SER A 40 20.02 -26.94 10.81
C SER A 40 18.97 -26.29 11.71
N ASN A 41 18.77 -26.84 12.92
CA ASN A 41 17.86 -26.29 13.92
C ASN A 41 18.31 -24.89 14.36
N SER A 42 19.61 -24.69 14.63
CA SER A 42 20.12 -23.37 15.01
C SER A 42 19.94 -22.32 13.89
N LEU A 43 20.06 -22.73 12.63
CA LEU A 43 19.84 -21.86 11.47
C LEU A 43 18.35 -21.55 11.27
N SER A 44 17.46 -22.54 11.41
CA SER A 44 16.02 -22.33 11.34
C SER A 44 15.54 -21.40 12.45
N ASP A 45 16.04 -21.58 13.68
CA ASP A 45 15.71 -20.73 14.83
C ASP A 45 16.19 -19.30 14.60
N THR A 46 17.39 -19.13 14.05
CA THR A 46 17.93 -17.80 13.70
C THR A 46 17.10 -17.14 12.61
N SER A 47 16.76 -17.86 11.53
CA SER A 47 15.93 -17.32 10.45
C SER A 47 14.54 -16.93 10.96
N TYR A 48 13.95 -17.75 11.82
CA TYR A 48 12.65 -17.45 12.43
C TYR A 48 12.73 -16.19 13.31
N ALA A 49 13.75 -16.09 14.17
CA ALA A 49 13.94 -14.91 15.02
C ALA A 49 14.15 -13.62 14.20
N VAL A 50 14.92 -13.69 13.12
CA VAL A 50 15.13 -12.56 12.20
C VAL A 50 13.82 -12.16 11.52
N ASN A 51 13.07 -13.11 10.95
CA ASN A 51 11.79 -12.83 10.30
C ASN A 51 10.77 -12.22 11.27
N ASN A 52 10.70 -12.75 12.50
CA ASN A 52 9.78 -12.31 13.53
C ASN A 52 10.15 -10.94 14.13
N THR A 53 11.39 -10.47 13.91
CA THR A 53 11.82 -9.10 14.25
C THR A 53 11.61 -8.15 13.07
N TYR A 54 11.93 -8.61 11.86
CA TYR A 54 11.88 -7.83 10.64
C TYR A 54 10.45 -7.44 10.25
N LEU A 55 9.50 -8.38 10.26
CA LEU A 55 8.12 -8.09 9.84
C LEU A 55 7.42 -7.03 10.72
N PRO A 56 7.42 -7.12 12.07
CA PRO A 56 6.81 -6.08 12.90
C PRO A 56 7.54 -4.74 12.83
N PHE A 57 8.87 -4.75 12.66
CA PHE A 57 9.64 -3.52 12.46
C PHE A 57 9.24 -2.83 11.15
N SER A 58 9.15 -3.59 10.06
CA SER A 58 8.63 -3.09 8.77
C SER A 58 7.20 -2.58 8.90
N ALA A 59 6.32 -3.31 9.59
CA ALA A 59 4.95 -2.89 9.86
C ALA A 59 4.88 -1.54 10.58
N TYR A 60 5.76 -1.31 11.56
CA TYR A 60 5.87 -0.02 12.25
C TYR A 60 6.29 1.12 11.30
N LEU A 61 7.26 0.86 10.41
CA LEU A 61 7.68 1.87 9.42
C LEU A 61 6.56 2.21 8.43
N VAL A 62 5.77 1.22 8.02
CA VAL A 62 4.60 1.42 7.15
C VAL A 62 3.51 2.18 7.92
N PHE A 63 3.23 1.81 9.17
CA PHE A 63 2.27 2.55 10.00
C PHE A 63 2.70 4.01 10.22
N ALA A 64 4.00 4.29 10.38
CA ALA A 64 4.51 5.65 10.46
C ALA A 64 4.23 6.49 9.20
N MET A 65 3.95 5.87 8.04
CA MET A 65 3.51 6.58 6.84
C MET A 65 2.14 7.26 7.04
N GLN A 66 1.25 6.73 7.90
CA GLN A 66 -0.01 7.38 8.28
C GLN A 66 0.22 8.79 8.83
N LEU A 67 1.24 8.95 9.68
CA LEU A 67 1.64 10.26 10.20
C LEU A 67 2.20 11.17 9.11
N GLY A 68 2.95 10.59 8.16
CA GLY A 68 3.46 11.31 6.99
C GLY A 68 2.34 11.87 6.10
N PHE A 69 1.35 11.03 5.76
CA PHE A 69 0.18 11.44 4.98
C PHE A 69 -0.68 12.46 5.72
N ALA A 70 -0.88 12.29 7.03
CA ALA A 70 -1.56 13.27 7.85
C ALA A 70 -0.85 14.63 7.77
N MET A 71 0.47 14.66 7.96
CA MET A 71 1.27 15.89 7.92
C MET A 71 1.26 16.56 6.54
N LEU A 72 1.37 15.80 5.46
CA LEU A 72 1.23 16.32 4.09
C LEU A 72 -0.17 16.90 3.88
N GLY A 73 -1.22 16.16 4.26
CA GLY A 73 -2.61 16.59 4.15
C GLY A 73 -2.90 17.88 4.91
N ALA A 74 -2.36 18.04 6.12
CA ALA A 74 -2.41 19.31 6.85
C ALA A 74 -1.73 20.44 6.08
N GLY A 75 -0.51 20.23 5.60
CA GLY A 75 0.24 21.25 4.86
C GLY A 75 -0.48 21.71 3.58
N SER A 76 -1.13 20.79 2.88
CA SER A 76 -1.85 21.03 1.62
C SER A 76 -3.22 21.70 1.76
N VAL A 77 -3.72 21.91 2.99
CA VAL A 77 -5.00 22.59 3.21
C VAL A 77 -4.85 23.96 3.85
N ARG A 78 -5.95 24.72 3.90
CA ARG A 78 -6.00 26.01 4.61
C ARG A 78 -5.97 25.75 6.12
N ALA A 79 -5.28 26.63 6.86
CA ALA A 79 -5.09 26.51 8.32
C ALA A 79 -6.38 26.24 9.10
N LYS A 80 -7.49 26.88 8.70
CA LYS A 80 -8.80 26.71 9.34
C LYS A 80 -9.37 25.29 9.26
N ASN A 81 -8.90 24.46 8.33
CA ASN A 81 -9.39 23.10 8.10
C ASN A 81 -8.38 22.03 8.55
N THR A 82 -7.20 22.43 9.03
CA THR A 82 -6.10 21.51 9.40
C THR A 82 -6.51 20.53 10.49
N MET A 83 -7.18 21.01 11.54
CA MET A 83 -7.64 20.17 12.65
C MET A 83 -8.64 19.09 12.18
N ASN A 84 -9.52 19.43 11.24
CA ASN A 84 -10.49 18.48 10.71
C ASN A 84 -9.80 17.33 9.96
N ILE A 85 -8.80 17.66 9.14
CA ILE A 85 -8.04 16.66 8.39
C ILE A 85 -7.16 15.80 9.29
N MET A 86 -6.56 16.40 10.33
CA MET A 86 -5.80 15.63 11.31
C MET A 86 -6.68 14.62 12.04
N LEU A 87 -7.87 15.05 12.49
CA LEU A 87 -8.82 14.16 13.15
C LEU A 87 -9.28 13.03 12.24
N THR A 88 -9.56 13.31 10.95
CA THR A 88 -9.97 12.25 10.03
C THR A 88 -8.88 11.21 9.79
N ASN A 89 -7.59 11.60 9.74
CA ASN A 89 -6.49 10.63 9.60
C ASN A 89 -6.35 9.75 10.86
N VAL A 90 -6.53 10.30 12.05
CA VAL A 90 -6.50 9.50 13.30
C VAL A 90 -7.67 8.52 13.34
N LEU A 91 -8.88 9.00 13.03
CA LEU A 91 -10.06 8.14 12.99
C LEU A 91 -9.99 7.07 11.91
N ASP A 92 -9.37 7.38 10.76
CA ASP A 92 -9.13 6.42 9.68
C ASP A 92 -8.19 5.29 10.14
N ALA A 93 -7.09 5.62 10.82
CA ALA A 93 -6.18 4.63 11.37
C ALA A 93 -6.87 3.71 12.39
N ASP A 94 -7.66 4.27 13.32
CA ASP A 94 -8.36 3.50 14.35
C ASP A 94 -9.48 2.62 13.76
N ALA A 95 -10.32 3.19 12.89
CA ALA A 95 -11.42 2.46 12.24
C ALA A 95 -10.90 1.41 11.26
N GLY A 96 -9.84 1.73 10.51
CA GLY A 96 -9.11 0.80 9.65
C GLY A 96 -8.57 -0.38 10.44
N ALA A 97 -8.00 -0.13 11.63
CA ALA A 97 -7.46 -1.19 12.46
C ALA A 97 -8.52 -2.16 13.00
N LEU A 98 -9.62 -1.62 13.53
CA LEU A 98 -10.72 -2.44 14.02
C LEU A 98 -11.40 -3.22 12.90
N SER A 99 -11.66 -2.58 11.76
CA SER A 99 -12.29 -3.23 10.62
C SER A 99 -11.40 -4.33 10.00
N TYR A 100 -10.09 -4.10 9.95
CA TYR A 100 -9.16 -5.11 9.45
C TYR A 100 -9.03 -6.32 10.38
N TYR A 101 -8.97 -6.08 11.70
CA TYR A 101 -8.96 -7.15 12.70
C TYR A 101 -10.22 -8.01 12.63
N LEU A 102 -11.40 -7.39 12.59
CA LEU A 102 -12.67 -8.11 12.61
C LEU A 102 -12.97 -8.84 11.30
N PHE A 103 -12.75 -8.17 10.16
CA PHE A 103 -13.20 -8.65 8.85
C PHE A 103 -12.09 -8.70 7.80
N GLY A 104 -11.22 -7.68 7.76
CA GLY A 104 -10.27 -7.52 6.66
C GLY A 104 -9.29 -8.68 6.50
N PHE A 105 -8.72 -9.18 7.59
CA PHE A 105 -7.79 -10.31 7.50
C PHE A 105 -8.47 -11.61 7.03
N ALA A 106 -9.68 -11.86 7.53
CA ALA A 106 -10.48 -13.02 7.16
C ALA A 106 -10.86 -13.03 5.66
N PHE A 107 -11.21 -11.86 5.12
CA PHE A 107 -11.50 -11.72 3.70
C PHE A 107 -10.26 -11.81 2.81
N ALA A 108 -9.09 -11.41 3.32
CA ALA A 108 -7.86 -11.37 2.54
C ALA A 108 -7.11 -12.70 2.51
N PHE A 109 -6.85 -13.34 3.66
CA PHE A 109 -5.83 -14.40 3.77
C PHE A 109 -6.30 -15.72 4.38
N CYS A 110 -7.52 -15.79 4.93
CA CYS A 110 -8.00 -17.02 5.57
C CYS A 110 -8.55 -18.03 4.56
N SER A 111 -8.10 -19.28 4.67
CA SER A 111 -8.57 -20.44 3.89
C SER A 111 -9.35 -21.40 4.80
N PRO A 112 -10.35 -22.18 4.34
CA PRO A 112 -10.84 -22.32 2.96
C PRO A 112 -11.36 -21.01 2.39
N SER A 113 -11.11 -20.74 1.10
CA SER A 113 -11.61 -19.55 0.42
C SER A 113 -12.02 -19.86 -1.02
N ASN A 114 -12.73 -18.92 -1.66
CA ASN A 114 -12.94 -18.96 -3.11
C ASN A 114 -12.00 -17.95 -3.77
N GLY A 115 -11.78 -18.02 -5.09
CA GLY A 115 -10.79 -17.14 -5.72
C GLY A 115 -11.08 -15.63 -5.67
N PHE A 116 -12.26 -15.22 -5.22
CA PHE A 116 -12.66 -13.83 -5.10
C PHE A 116 -12.59 -13.28 -3.67
N ILE A 117 -12.90 -14.08 -2.64
CA ILE A 117 -12.92 -13.62 -1.25
C ILE A 117 -12.78 -14.77 -0.24
N GLY A 118 -11.97 -14.54 0.79
CA GLY A 118 -11.96 -15.34 2.02
C GLY A 118 -13.24 -15.18 2.82
N HIS A 119 -13.64 -16.16 3.62
CA HIS A 119 -14.91 -16.08 4.38
C HIS A 119 -14.88 -16.87 5.68
N HIS A 120 -13.69 -17.19 6.17
CA HIS A 120 -13.49 -17.98 7.38
C HIS A 120 -12.59 -17.22 8.36
N PHE A 121 -12.66 -17.61 9.64
CA PHE A 121 -11.70 -17.17 10.68
C PHE A 121 -11.71 -15.65 11.00
N PHE A 122 -12.91 -15.05 11.02
CA PHE A 122 -13.14 -13.67 11.50
C PHE A 122 -12.59 -13.43 12.91
N GLY A 123 -12.01 -12.25 13.14
CA GLY A 123 -11.41 -11.87 14.42
C GLY A 123 -10.17 -12.68 14.80
N LEU A 124 -9.38 -13.15 13.82
CA LEU A 124 -8.21 -14.02 14.02
C LEU A 124 -8.53 -15.35 14.72
N LYS A 125 -9.78 -15.81 14.64
CA LYS A 125 -10.15 -17.12 15.19
C LYS A 125 -9.29 -18.19 14.52
N SER A 126 -8.54 -18.98 15.30
CA SER A 126 -7.57 -20.00 14.85
C SER A 126 -6.29 -19.49 14.15
N VAL A 127 -5.89 -18.25 14.41
CA VAL A 127 -4.54 -17.74 14.15
C VAL A 127 -3.80 -17.69 15.49
N PRO A 128 -2.53 -18.13 15.59
CA PRO A 128 -1.62 -18.49 14.51
C PRO A 128 -1.82 -19.93 14.02
N SER A 129 -1.52 -20.16 12.75
CA SER A 129 -1.46 -21.47 12.09
C SER A 129 -0.08 -21.68 11.47
N PRO A 130 0.32 -22.89 11.07
CA PRO A 130 1.65 -23.13 10.49
C PRO A 130 2.02 -22.21 9.32
N ASP A 131 1.01 -21.74 8.56
CA ASP A 131 1.19 -20.86 7.41
C ASP A 131 0.99 -19.36 7.73
N ILE A 132 0.44 -19.03 8.91
CA ILE A 132 0.01 -17.66 9.26
C ILE A 132 0.40 -17.33 10.70
N ASP A 133 1.40 -16.46 10.85
CA ASP A 133 1.84 -15.92 12.13
C ASP A 133 1.26 -14.53 12.42
N TYR A 134 1.26 -14.13 13.71
CA TYR A 134 0.87 -12.78 14.11
C TYR A 134 1.73 -11.68 13.49
N SER A 135 3.00 -11.95 13.22
CA SER A 135 3.89 -11.01 12.54
C SER A 135 3.49 -10.76 11.10
N PHE A 136 2.95 -11.78 10.41
CA PHE A 136 2.36 -11.61 9.09
C PHE A 136 1.07 -10.79 9.19
N PHE A 137 0.18 -11.09 10.13
CA PHE A 137 -1.03 -10.29 10.38
C PHE A 137 -0.71 -8.80 10.59
N LEU A 138 0.23 -8.48 11.48
CA LEU A 138 0.62 -7.10 11.79
C LEU A 138 1.22 -6.40 10.57
N ASN A 139 2.03 -7.10 9.77
CA ASN A 139 2.56 -6.55 8.53
C ASN A 139 1.45 -6.21 7.55
N GLN A 140 0.52 -7.15 7.29
CA GLN A 140 -0.56 -6.93 6.33
C GLN A 140 -1.59 -5.90 6.82
N TRP A 141 -1.78 -5.80 8.13
CA TRP A 141 -2.59 -4.76 8.76
C TRP A 141 -2.08 -3.35 8.43
N ALA A 142 -0.76 -3.14 8.38
CA ALA A 142 -0.21 -1.83 8.05
C ALA A 142 -0.52 -1.37 6.60
N PHE A 143 -0.80 -2.30 5.69
CA PHE A 143 -1.20 -2.03 4.29
C PHE A 143 -2.73 -2.04 4.07
N ALA A 144 -3.53 -2.21 5.12
CA ALA A 144 -4.96 -2.50 5.02
C ALA A 144 -5.76 -1.39 4.33
N ILE A 145 -6.07 -1.58 3.04
CA ILE A 145 -6.99 -0.70 2.28
C ILE A 145 -8.18 -1.49 1.72
N ALA A 146 -7.94 -2.63 1.06
CA ALA A 146 -9.01 -3.39 0.41
C ALA A 146 -8.80 -4.90 0.50
N ALA A 147 -9.48 -5.53 1.46
CA ALA A 147 -9.33 -6.95 1.74
C ALA A 147 -9.64 -7.86 0.54
N ALA A 148 -10.64 -7.52 -0.27
CA ALA A 148 -10.98 -8.28 -1.48
C ALA A 148 -9.85 -8.19 -2.53
N VAL A 149 -9.28 -7.01 -2.77
CA VAL A 149 -8.21 -6.85 -3.75
C VAL A 149 -6.91 -7.51 -3.25
N SER A 150 -6.62 -7.41 -1.95
CA SER A 150 -5.54 -8.18 -1.32
C SER A 150 -5.74 -9.69 -1.52
N HIS A 151 -6.97 -10.19 -1.39
CA HIS A 151 -7.26 -11.59 -1.65
C HIS A 151 -6.93 -11.97 -3.10
N TRP A 152 -7.35 -11.15 -4.06
CA TRP A 152 -7.15 -11.44 -5.49
C TRP A 152 -5.68 -11.57 -5.87
N PHE A 153 -4.80 -10.73 -5.30
CA PHE A 153 -3.40 -10.59 -5.72
C PHE A 153 -2.43 -11.36 -4.81
N TRP A 154 -2.69 -11.39 -3.49
CA TRP A 154 -1.74 -11.90 -2.49
C TRP A 154 -2.17 -13.20 -1.81
N SER A 155 -3.43 -13.62 -1.91
CA SER A 155 -3.84 -14.93 -1.39
C SER A 155 -3.38 -16.05 -2.33
N GLY A 156 -3.01 -17.21 -1.80
CA GLY A 156 -2.74 -18.41 -2.61
C GLY A 156 -3.94 -18.87 -3.44
N ASP A 157 -5.15 -18.59 -2.95
CA ASP A 157 -6.40 -18.93 -3.62
C ASP A 157 -6.88 -17.82 -4.58
N GLY A 158 -6.29 -16.62 -4.57
CA GLY A 158 -6.78 -15.47 -5.33
C GLY A 158 -6.80 -15.69 -6.85
N TRP A 159 -7.84 -15.23 -7.55
CA TRP A 159 -8.01 -15.45 -8.99
C TRP A 159 -6.92 -14.81 -9.86
N ALA A 160 -6.30 -13.72 -9.38
CA ALA A 160 -5.21 -13.03 -10.06
C ALA A 160 -3.83 -13.40 -9.48
N SER A 161 -3.79 -14.22 -8.43
CA SER A 161 -2.58 -14.52 -7.69
C SER A 161 -1.60 -15.34 -8.52
N PRO A 162 -0.30 -15.00 -8.51
CA PRO A 162 0.73 -15.76 -9.22
C PRO A 162 1.08 -17.07 -8.50
N THR A 163 0.64 -17.26 -7.25
CA THR A 163 0.90 -18.49 -6.47
C THR A 163 -0.23 -19.51 -6.59
N ARG A 164 -1.28 -19.21 -7.36
CA ARG A 164 -2.42 -20.11 -7.56
C ARG A 164 -2.01 -21.34 -8.37
N PRO A 165 -2.35 -22.57 -7.94
CA PRO A 165 -1.88 -23.79 -8.60
C PRO A 165 -2.49 -23.99 -10.00
N ASP A 166 -3.75 -23.60 -10.21
CA ASP A 166 -4.48 -23.83 -11.46
C ASP A 166 -5.22 -22.55 -11.93
N ASN A 167 -5.35 -22.38 -13.25
CA ASN A 167 -6.05 -21.26 -13.90
C ASN A 167 -5.44 -19.87 -13.59
N LEU A 168 -4.13 -19.75 -13.76
CA LEU A 168 -3.44 -18.46 -13.67
C LEU A 168 -4.02 -17.46 -14.67
N LEU A 169 -4.25 -16.23 -14.21
CA LEU A 169 -4.64 -15.13 -15.07
C LEU A 169 -3.56 -14.88 -16.14
N PHE A 170 -3.94 -14.93 -17.42
CA PHE A 170 -3.03 -14.83 -18.56
C PHE A 170 -1.84 -15.83 -18.53
N GLY A 171 -1.97 -16.94 -17.80
CA GLY A 171 -0.91 -17.95 -17.69
C GLY A 171 0.25 -17.59 -16.75
N SER A 172 0.22 -16.44 -16.07
CA SER A 172 1.30 -16.01 -15.16
C SER A 172 0.83 -15.43 -13.82
N GLY A 173 -0.43 -14.98 -13.71
CA GLY A 173 -0.88 -14.18 -12.57
C GLY A 173 -0.32 -12.75 -12.57
N VAL A 174 -0.69 -11.98 -11.55
CA VAL A 174 -0.30 -10.57 -11.41
C VAL A 174 0.79 -10.43 -10.35
N ILE A 175 1.90 -9.78 -10.72
CA ILE A 175 2.98 -9.46 -9.79
C ILE A 175 2.72 -8.08 -9.19
N ASP A 176 2.44 -8.06 -7.90
CA ASP A 176 2.39 -6.84 -7.09
C ASP A 176 3.09 -7.13 -5.76
N PHE A 177 4.35 -6.72 -5.61
CA PHE A 177 5.14 -7.15 -4.46
C PHE A 177 4.74 -6.44 -3.15
N ALA A 178 4.69 -5.10 -3.16
CA ALA A 178 4.43 -4.29 -1.98
C ALA A 178 3.17 -3.41 -2.09
N GLY A 179 2.37 -3.55 -3.16
CA GLY A 179 1.00 -3.03 -3.18
C GLY A 179 0.78 -1.81 -4.08
N PHE A 180 1.37 -1.74 -5.27
CA PHE A 180 1.00 -0.70 -6.23
C PHE A 180 -0.48 -0.83 -6.63
N GLY A 181 -0.92 -2.04 -6.95
CA GLY A 181 -2.31 -2.32 -7.30
C GLY A 181 -3.20 -2.31 -6.07
N VAL A 182 -2.85 -3.13 -5.08
CA VAL A 182 -3.68 -3.37 -3.88
C VAL A 182 -3.85 -2.12 -3.02
N VAL A 183 -2.81 -1.29 -2.89
CA VAL A 183 -2.79 -0.14 -1.97
C VAL A 183 -2.92 1.17 -2.76
N HIS A 184 -1.96 1.47 -3.64
CA HIS A 184 -1.89 2.78 -4.28
C HIS A 184 -2.98 3.00 -5.34
N MET A 185 -3.24 2.02 -6.21
CA MET A 185 -4.24 2.14 -7.27
C MET A 185 -5.66 2.11 -6.70
N VAL A 186 -5.94 1.21 -5.76
CA VAL A 186 -7.24 1.16 -5.07
C VAL A 186 -7.48 2.44 -4.28
N GLY A 187 -6.52 2.90 -3.48
CA GLY A 187 -6.61 4.16 -2.75
C GLY A 187 -6.77 5.37 -3.67
N GLY A 188 -6.02 5.43 -4.77
CA GLY A 188 -6.11 6.48 -5.77
C GLY A 188 -7.49 6.53 -6.47
N MET A 189 -8.03 5.37 -6.83
CA MET A 189 -9.37 5.25 -7.42
C MET A 189 -10.47 5.61 -6.40
N ALA A 190 -10.36 5.15 -5.16
CA ALA A 190 -11.29 5.51 -4.09
C ALA A 190 -11.27 7.01 -3.80
N GLY A 191 -10.09 7.64 -3.77
CA GLY A 191 -9.94 9.08 -3.62
C GLY A 191 -10.53 9.87 -4.80
N LEU A 192 -10.37 9.36 -6.03
CA LEU A 192 -10.99 9.93 -7.22
C LEU A 192 -12.52 9.89 -7.13
N TRP A 193 -13.10 8.74 -6.80
CA TRP A 193 -14.55 8.60 -6.62
C TRP A 193 -15.07 9.47 -5.47
N GLY A 194 -14.35 9.53 -4.35
CA GLY A 194 -14.67 10.43 -3.25
C GLY A 194 -14.71 11.89 -3.70
N ALA A 195 -13.71 12.34 -4.46
CA ALA A 195 -13.68 13.70 -5.01
C ALA A 195 -14.81 13.98 -6.00
N LEU A 196 -15.19 13.00 -6.83
CA LEU A 196 -16.31 13.10 -7.76
C LEU A 196 -17.66 13.21 -7.04
N ILE A 197 -17.84 12.47 -5.94
CA ILE A 197 -19.09 12.43 -5.16
C ILE A 197 -19.25 13.70 -4.33
N GLU A 198 -18.20 14.14 -3.62
CA GLU A 198 -18.21 15.35 -2.81
C GLU A 198 -18.26 16.62 -3.66
N GLY A 199 -17.65 16.56 -4.85
CA GLY A 199 -17.58 17.68 -5.78
C GLY A 199 -16.54 18.75 -5.37
N PRO A 200 -16.47 19.85 -6.14
CA PRO A 200 -15.41 20.84 -5.96
C PRO A 200 -15.62 21.71 -4.73
N ARG A 201 -14.50 22.04 -4.06
CA ARG A 201 -14.50 22.95 -2.91
C ARG A 201 -15.10 24.32 -3.26
N ILE A 202 -15.89 24.89 -2.35
CA ILE A 202 -16.42 26.25 -2.48
C ILE A 202 -15.27 27.24 -2.71
N GLY A 203 -15.39 28.06 -3.76
CA GLY A 203 -14.38 29.03 -4.18
C GLY A 203 -13.23 28.43 -5.01
N ARG A 204 -13.30 27.15 -5.42
CA ARG A 204 -12.35 26.55 -6.37
C ARG A 204 -12.56 27.06 -7.80
N PHE A 205 -13.78 27.46 -8.14
CA PHE A 205 -14.11 28.01 -9.45
C PHE A 205 -14.72 29.40 -9.29
N ASP A 206 -14.32 30.34 -10.14
CA ASP A 206 -14.92 31.67 -10.21
C ASP A 206 -16.29 31.65 -10.91
N HIS A 207 -16.98 32.79 -10.95
CA HIS A 207 -18.29 32.91 -11.61
C HIS A 207 -18.25 32.61 -13.12
N MET A 208 -17.06 32.62 -13.73
CA MET A 208 -16.83 32.28 -15.14
C MET A 208 -16.34 30.83 -15.31
N GLY A 209 -16.34 30.04 -14.23
CA GLY A 209 -15.92 28.64 -14.23
C GLY A 209 -14.41 28.42 -14.29
N ARG A 210 -13.59 29.47 -14.15
CA ARG A 210 -12.13 29.35 -14.16
C ARG A 210 -11.62 28.85 -12.81
N SER A 211 -10.58 28.02 -12.83
CA SER A 211 -9.97 27.48 -11.62
C SER A 211 -9.25 28.58 -10.82
N VAL A 212 -9.45 28.56 -9.51
CA VAL A 212 -8.76 29.42 -8.55
C VAL A 212 -7.87 28.56 -7.67
N VAL A 213 -6.60 28.94 -7.54
CA VAL A 213 -5.61 28.21 -6.73
C VAL A 213 -5.90 28.45 -5.25
N LEU A 214 -6.23 27.38 -4.52
CA LEU A 214 -6.40 27.42 -3.07
C LEU A 214 -5.09 26.98 -2.42
N ARG A 215 -4.21 27.92 -2.09
CA ARG A 215 -2.91 27.63 -1.47
C ARG A 215 -3.06 27.05 -0.06
N GLY A 216 -2.22 26.05 0.24
CA GLY A 216 -2.03 25.51 1.59
C GLY A 216 -1.34 26.51 2.50
N HIS A 217 -1.41 26.27 3.81
CA HIS A 217 -0.96 27.22 4.83
C HIS A 217 0.45 26.98 5.39
N SER A 218 1.09 25.85 5.06
CA SER A 218 2.44 25.54 5.51
C SER A 218 3.42 25.57 4.33
N VAL A 219 4.22 26.64 4.28
CA VAL A 219 5.26 26.92 3.27
C VAL A 219 6.61 26.95 3.98
N SER A 220 6.97 25.90 4.71
CA SER A 220 8.32 25.80 5.27
C SER A 220 9.30 25.44 4.14
N LEU A 221 10.10 26.45 3.76
CA LEU A 221 11.15 26.54 2.72
C LEU A 221 10.73 26.91 1.28
N VAL A 222 10.36 28.19 1.12
CA VAL A 222 10.57 28.96 -0.13
C VAL A 222 11.84 29.80 0.02
N VAL A 223 13.00 29.15 -0.01
CA VAL A 223 14.29 29.86 -0.18
C VAL A 223 15.20 29.04 -1.10
N LEU A 224 14.95 29.19 -2.41
CA LEU A 224 15.90 29.20 -3.54
C LEU A 224 15.02 29.11 -4.81
N GLY A 225 15.07 30.15 -5.64
CA GLY A 225 14.02 30.52 -6.60
C GLY A 225 13.49 29.37 -7.49
N HIS A 226 12.17 29.39 -7.69
CA HIS A 226 11.38 28.66 -8.69
C HIS A 226 11.03 27.17 -8.46
N TRP A 227 11.13 26.63 -7.23
CA TRP A 227 10.67 25.25 -6.96
C TRP A 227 9.47 25.22 -6.00
N ASN A 228 8.41 24.51 -6.40
CA ASN A 228 7.27 24.22 -5.53
C ASN A 228 7.53 22.92 -4.77
N VAL A 229 7.70 23.02 -3.45
CA VAL A 229 7.98 21.87 -2.57
C VAL A 229 6.88 20.80 -2.66
N ILE A 230 5.62 21.21 -2.81
CA ILE A 230 4.50 20.28 -2.93
C ILE A 230 4.62 19.42 -4.19
N ASP A 231 5.04 20.01 -5.31
CA ASP A 231 5.18 19.28 -6.57
C ASP A 231 6.36 18.30 -6.51
N VAL A 232 7.45 18.68 -5.84
CA VAL A 232 8.58 17.78 -5.57
C VAL A 232 8.15 16.63 -4.66
N CYS A 233 7.44 16.90 -3.57
CA CYS A 233 6.92 15.86 -2.68
C CYS A 233 5.99 14.91 -3.43
N ASN A 234 5.06 15.43 -4.24
CA ASN A 234 4.15 14.61 -5.05
C ASN A 234 4.89 13.75 -6.07
N GLY A 235 5.93 14.29 -6.73
CA GLY A 235 6.77 13.53 -7.65
C GLY A 235 7.52 12.39 -6.96
N LEU A 236 8.13 12.66 -5.80
CA LEU A 236 8.80 11.64 -4.99
C LEU A 236 7.83 10.55 -4.52
N LEU A 237 6.66 10.94 -4.01
CA LEU A 237 5.61 10.00 -3.57
C LEU A 237 5.10 9.15 -4.73
N GLY A 238 4.94 9.75 -5.92
CA GLY A 238 4.62 9.03 -7.14
C GLY A 238 5.69 7.98 -7.45
N GLY A 239 6.96 8.37 -7.52
CA GLY A 239 8.07 7.45 -7.77
C GLY A 239 8.14 6.29 -6.76
N PHE A 240 7.94 6.58 -5.47
CA PHE A 240 7.85 5.55 -4.44
C PHE A 240 6.67 4.60 -4.65
N ALA A 241 5.49 5.11 -5.01
CA ALA A 241 4.35 4.27 -5.33
C ALA A 241 4.65 3.36 -6.53
N ALA A 242 5.21 3.89 -7.62
CA ALA A 242 5.47 3.11 -8.84
C ALA A 242 6.42 1.91 -8.62
N ILE A 243 7.45 2.07 -7.80
CA ILE A 243 8.42 0.97 -7.59
C ILE A 243 7.87 -0.16 -6.70
N THR A 244 6.76 0.06 -5.97
CA THR A 244 6.22 -0.93 -5.02
C THR A 244 5.80 -2.26 -5.66
N SER A 245 5.35 -2.29 -6.92
CA SER A 245 4.97 -3.55 -7.58
C SER A 245 6.17 -4.45 -7.91
N GLY A 246 7.32 -3.84 -8.23
CA GLY A 246 8.46 -4.52 -8.82
C GLY A 246 9.75 -4.50 -8.00
N CYS A 247 9.77 -3.88 -6.81
CA CYS A 247 11.01 -3.61 -6.07
C CYS A 247 11.86 -4.84 -5.72
N SER A 248 11.29 -6.05 -5.74
CA SER A 248 11.99 -7.31 -5.51
C SER A 248 12.48 -8.01 -6.79
N VAL A 249 12.00 -7.60 -7.97
CA VAL A 249 12.23 -8.30 -9.24
C VAL A 249 12.85 -7.43 -10.33
N VAL A 250 12.77 -6.09 -10.22
CA VAL A 250 13.34 -5.17 -11.21
C VAL A 250 14.79 -4.81 -10.88
N GLU A 251 15.58 -4.57 -11.92
CA GLU A 251 16.96 -4.14 -11.77
C GLU A 251 17.04 -2.67 -11.30
N PRO A 252 18.13 -2.26 -10.62
CA PRO A 252 18.25 -0.90 -10.07
C PRO A 252 18.09 0.22 -11.11
N TRP A 253 18.53 0.02 -12.35
CA TRP A 253 18.35 1.01 -13.41
C TRP A 253 16.88 1.16 -13.84
N THR A 254 16.09 0.07 -13.78
CA THR A 254 14.66 0.11 -14.10
C THR A 254 13.92 0.97 -13.09
N ALA A 255 14.34 0.98 -11.81
CA ALA A 255 13.76 1.85 -10.79
C ALA A 255 13.93 3.34 -11.13
N ILE A 256 15.06 3.73 -11.73
CA ILE A 256 15.29 5.11 -12.20
C ILE A 256 14.31 5.45 -13.32
N VAL A 257 14.11 4.54 -14.28
CA VAL A 257 13.17 4.73 -15.39
C VAL A 257 11.74 4.85 -14.88
N CYS A 258 11.30 3.99 -13.95
CA CYS A 258 9.98 4.07 -13.32
C CYS A 258 9.76 5.43 -12.64
N GLY A 259 10.75 5.93 -11.89
CA GLY A 259 10.67 7.23 -11.24
C GLY A 259 10.58 8.40 -12.23
N VAL A 260 11.41 8.40 -13.28
CA VAL A 260 11.39 9.45 -14.31
C VAL A 260 10.10 9.42 -15.11
N ASP A 261 9.63 8.24 -15.51
CA ASP A 261 8.44 8.08 -16.33
C ASP A 261 7.18 8.53 -15.58
N LEU A 262 7.08 8.20 -14.29
CA LEU A 262 5.96 8.66 -13.47
C LEU A 262 6.07 10.13 -13.08
N THR A 263 7.26 10.68 -12.88
CA THR A 263 7.42 12.13 -12.65
C THR A 263 7.04 12.92 -13.90
N ARG A 264 7.37 12.38 -15.08
CA ARG A 264 6.92 12.92 -16.36
C ARG A 264 5.41 12.81 -16.49
N HIS A 265 4.84 11.60 -16.55
CA HIS A 265 3.41 11.41 -16.86
C HIS A 265 2.47 11.73 -15.69
N GLY A 266 2.86 11.45 -14.45
CA GLY A 266 2.10 11.75 -13.23
C GLY A 266 2.27 13.19 -12.74
N GLY A 267 3.44 13.81 -12.92
CA GLY A 267 3.65 15.23 -12.64
C GLY A 267 2.92 16.15 -13.62
N PHE A 268 2.72 15.71 -14.87
CA PHE A 268 1.94 16.43 -15.87
C PHE A 268 0.43 16.55 -15.55
N ALA A 269 -0.11 15.73 -14.65
CA ALA A 269 -1.48 15.93 -14.16
C ALA A 269 -1.62 17.18 -13.27
N TYR A 270 -0.52 17.64 -12.64
CA TYR A 270 -0.49 18.84 -11.81
C TYR A 270 0.05 20.07 -12.55
N VAL A 271 0.95 19.89 -13.53
CA VAL A 271 1.66 20.98 -14.19
C VAL A 271 0.91 21.58 -15.39
N TYR A 272 0.06 20.83 -16.12
CA TYR A 272 -0.57 21.35 -17.34
C TYR A 272 -1.87 22.14 -17.14
N HIS A 273 -2.28 22.40 -15.90
CA HIS A 273 -3.49 23.20 -15.67
C HIS A 273 -3.24 24.65 -15.29
N GLU A 274 -1.98 25.11 -15.23
CA GLU A 274 -1.72 26.51 -14.91
C GLU A 274 -1.42 27.41 -16.10
N GLU A 275 -0.82 26.96 -17.20
CA GLU A 275 -0.53 27.86 -18.33
C GLU A 275 -0.63 27.09 -19.68
N ASP A 276 -1.45 27.60 -20.61
CA ASP A 276 -1.50 27.27 -22.06
C ASP A 276 -2.40 26.14 -22.61
N ASP A 277 -3.73 26.13 -22.33
CA ASP A 277 -4.69 25.59 -23.32
C ASP A 277 -5.92 26.52 -23.52
N PRO A 278 -5.94 27.34 -24.59
CA PRO A 278 -7.13 28.09 -25.01
C PRO A 278 -8.20 27.20 -25.67
N SER A 279 -7.94 25.90 -25.89
CA SER A 279 -8.95 24.95 -26.35
C SER A 279 -9.69 24.37 -25.14
N GLN A 280 -10.82 25.00 -24.82
CA GLN A 280 -11.87 24.37 -24.03
C GLN A 280 -12.32 23.07 -24.71
N LYS A 281 -11.65 21.95 -24.42
CA LYS A 281 -12.28 20.65 -24.56
C LYS A 281 -13.22 20.48 -23.36
N PRO A 282 -14.43 19.93 -23.56
CA PRO A 282 -15.37 19.76 -22.47
C PRO A 282 -14.78 18.76 -21.47
N THR A 283 -14.14 19.29 -20.45
CA THR A 283 -13.77 18.55 -19.25
C THR A 283 -15.09 18.13 -18.61
N PHE A 284 -15.12 16.92 -18.04
CA PHE A 284 -16.26 16.46 -17.26
C PHE A 284 -16.50 17.45 -16.11
N MET A 285 -17.41 18.39 -16.33
CA MET A 285 -17.73 19.44 -15.38
C MET A 285 -18.49 18.76 -14.24
N MET A 286 -17.80 18.52 -13.12
CA MET A 286 -18.45 18.09 -11.89
C MET A 286 -19.50 19.12 -11.52
N ARG A 287 -20.77 18.78 -11.76
CA ARG A 287 -21.88 19.68 -11.53
C ARG A 287 -22.06 19.84 -10.02
N ARG A 288 -22.20 21.09 -9.58
CA ARG A 288 -22.54 21.42 -8.21
C ARG A 288 -23.85 20.72 -7.83
N VAL A 289 -23.85 19.92 -6.78
CA VAL A 289 -25.07 19.39 -6.16
C VAL A 289 -25.50 20.40 -5.10
N GLU A 290 -26.36 21.35 -5.47
CA GLU A 290 -27.03 22.21 -4.50
C GLU A 290 -28.23 21.48 -3.89
N PRO A 291 -28.47 21.61 -2.57
CA PRO A 291 -29.74 21.19 -1.99
C PRO A 291 -30.87 22.04 -2.59
N THR A 292 -31.85 21.38 -3.20
CA THR A 292 -33.07 22.01 -3.73
C THR A 292 -33.95 22.47 -2.58
N ASN A 293 -33.68 23.67 -2.05
CA ASN A 293 -34.65 24.42 -1.26
C ASN A 293 -34.81 25.79 -1.91
N GLU A 294 -35.88 25.91 -2.71
CA GLU A 294 -36.45 27.20 -3.08
C GLU A 294 -36.78 27.96 -1.79
N SER A 295 -36.04 29.02 -1.49
CA SER A 295 -36.54 30.12 -0.69
C SER A 295 -35.98 31.42 -1.27
N THR A 296 -36.85 32.11 -2.00
CA THR A 296 -36.68 33.47 -2.48
C THR A 296 -36.44 34.43 -1.32
N THR A 297 -35.32 35.16 -1.34
CA THR A 297 -35.18 36.42 -0.62
C THR A 297 -34.72 37.50 -1.60
N PRO A 298 -35.31 38.72 -1.59
CA PRO A 298 -35.14 39.68 -2.67
C PRO A 298 -33.84 40.48 -2.57
N ASP A 299 -33.35 40.87 -3.74
CA ASP A 299 -32.23 41.79 -3.97
C ASP A 299 -32.33 43.09 -3.15
N TYR A 300 -31.24 43.44 -2.45
CA TYR A 300 -31.03 44.80 -1.95
C TYR A 300 -30.17 45.58 -2.96
N GLN A 301 -30.85 46.37 -3.80
CA GLN A 301 -30.24 47.35 -4.69
C GLN A 301 -29.62 48.52 -3.90
N ASN A 302 -28.43 48.92 -4.33
CA ASN A 302 -27.88 50.29 -4.46
C ASN A 302 -28.17 51.36 -3.38
N SER A 303 -27.10 51.93 -2.82
CA SER A 303 -27.00 53.39 -2.62
C SER A 303 -25.56 53.88 -2.49
N PRO A 304 -25.29 55.16 -2.80
CA PRO A 304 -24.10 55.59 -3.53
C PRO A 304 -22.99 56.20 -2.66
N THR A 305 -21.83 56.30 -3.30
CA THR A 305 -20.64 57.09 -2.95
C THR A 305 -20.95 58.49 -2.38
N THR A 306 -20.33 58.82 -1.26
CA THR A 306 -20.09 60.22 -0.84
C THR A 306 -18.61 60.41 -0.49
N ASN A 307 -17.96 61.28 -1.27
CA ASN A 307 -16.68 61.91 -0.96
C ASN A 307 -16.83 62.88 0.21
N ILE A 308 -15.92 62.81 1.18
CA ILE A 308 -15.22 63.96 1.80
C ILE A 308 -13.81 63.49 2.14
#